data_AF-A0A3B0VA12-F1
#
_entry.id   AF-A0A3B0VA12-F1
#
_cell.length_a   1.000
_cell.length_b   1.000
_cell.length_c   1.000
_cell.angle_alpha   90.00
_cell.angle_beta   90.00
_cell.angle_gamma   90.00
#
_symmetry.space_group_name_H-M   'P 1'
#
loop_
_entity.id
_entity.type
_entity.pdbx_description
1 polymer ?
#
loop_
_entity_poly.entity_id
_entity_poly.type
_entity_poly.pdbx_seq_one_letter_code
_entity_poly.pdbx_strand_id
1 'polypeptide(L)'
;GFFGLGATGALVDAHWRTLIQTKVGLELQGRVLSTNRMLALSTMPLGALAAGFLADKVFEPLMANDGLFADSVGMLIGSGPGRGIALLMIIVGTFRVILAVVGYSYAPLRNMEDDLPDAVPDAVIVADKDALQAQADQQVLTQTAVN
;
A
#
# COMPACT_ATOMS: atom_id res chain seq x y z
N GLY A 1 -3.61 0.88 -22.66
CA GLY A 1 -3.58 2.36 -22.65
C GLY A 1 -3.69 2.89 -21.22
N PHE A 2 -3.39 4.18 -21.00
CA PHE A 2 -3.36 4.82 -19.68
C PHE A 2 -4.64 4.62 -18.84
N PHE A 3 -5.81 4.52 -19.49
CA PHE A 3 -7.08 4.18 -18.83
C PHE A 3 -7.03 2.85 -18.07
N GLY A 4 -6.43 1.81 -18.66
CA GLY A 4 -6.34 0.49 -18.02
C GLY A 4 -5.44 0.50 -16.77
N LEU A 5 -4.38 1.31 -16.79
CA LEU A 5 -3.52 1.52 -15.63
C LEU A 5 -4.28 2.21 -14.50
N GLY A 6 -5.08 3.23 -14.84
CA GLY A 6 -5.92 3.94 -13.87
C GLY A 6 -7.03 3.05 -13.27
N ALA A 7 -7.76 2.31 -14.11
CA ALA A 7 -8.85 1.45 -13.67
C ALA A 7 -8.36 0.33 -12.74
N THR A 8 -7.24 -0.32 -13.09
CA THR A 8 -6.64 -1.36 -12.24
C THR A 8 -6.19 -0.79 -10.90
N GLY A 9 -5.54 0.39 -10.92
CA GLY A 9 -5.14 1.08 -9.69
C GLY A 9 -6.32 1.40 -8.78
N ALA A 10 -7.40 1.96 -9.35
CA ALA A 10 -8.61 2.29 -8.60
C ALA A 10 -9.28 1.06 -7.99
N LEU A 11 -9.32 -0.05 -8.73
CA LEU A 11 -9.90 -1.31 -8.23
C LEU A 11 -9.12 -1.83 -7.02
N VAL A 12 -7.79 -1.86 -7.11
CA VAL A 12 -6.91 -2.30 -6.01
C VAL A 12 -7.04 -1.40 -4.80
N ASP A 13 -7.04 -0.07 -5.01
CA ASP A 13 -7.23 0.90 -3.94
C ASP A 13 -8.59 0.77 -3.25
N ALA A 14 -9.65 0.54 -4.03
CA ALA A 14 -11.00 0.33 -3.49
C ALA A 14 -11.04 -0.95 -2.64
N HIS A 15 -10.51 -2.05 -3.17
CA HIS A 15 -10.49 -3.35 -2.47
C HIS A 15 -9.74 -3.26 -1.13
N TRP A 16 -8.53 -2.70 -1.15
CA TRP A 16 -7.73 -2.48 0.06
C TRP A 16 -8.46 -1.61 1.09
N ARG A 17 -9.10 -0.51 0.65
CA ARG A 17 -9.82 0.39 1.58
C ARG A 17 -11.02 -0.29 2.20
N THR A 18 -11.80 -1.04 1.43
CA THR A 18 -12.94 -1.81 1.96
C THR A 18 -12.45 -2.82 2.99
N LEU A 19 -11.39 -3.57 2.69
CA LEU A 19 -10.81 -4.54 3.62
C LEU A 19 -10.39 -3.91 4.95
N ILE A 20 -9.74 -2.75 4.91
CA ILE A 20 -9.38 -2.02 6.14
C ILE A 20 -10.63 -1.55 6.88
N GLN A 21 -11.63 -1.02 6.18
CA GLN A 21 -12.86 -0.54 6.81
C GLN A 21 -13.69 -1.67 7.44
N THR A 22 -13.69 -2.87 6.85
CA THR A 22 -14.46 -4.00 7.37
C THR A 22 -13.70 -4.79 8.43
N LYS A 23 -12.36 -4.87 8.39
CA LYS A 23 -11.58 -5.71 9.31
C LYS A 23 -10.86 -4.96 10.43
N VAL A 24 -10.64 -3.65 10.30
CA VAL A 24 -9.94 -2.86 11.33
C VAL A 24 -10.97 -2.13 12.20
N GLY A 25 -10.82 -2.28 13.53
CA GLY A 25 -11.63 -1.57 14.52
C GLY A 25 -11.66 -0.06 14.31
N LEU A 26 -12.83 0.55 14.50
CA LEU A 26 -13.11 1.96 14.20
C LEU A 26 -12.12 2.92 14.87
N GLU A 27 -11.68 2.59 16.08
CA GLU A 27 -10.71 3.35 16.87
C GLU A 27 -9.28 3.33 16.30
N LEU A 28 -8.96 2.35 15.44
CA LEU A 28 -7.64 2.19 14.83
C LEU A 28 -7.58 2.61 13.35
N GLN A 29 -8.71 2.72 12.66
CA GLN A 29 -8.75 3.02 11.22
C GLN A 29 -7.96 4.29 10.85
N GLY A 30 -8.10 5.37 11.64
CA GLY A 30 -7.38 6.62 11.41
C GLY A 30 -5.86 6.50 11.54
N ARG A 31 -5.38 5.63 12.44
CA ARG A 31 -3.94 5.37 12.64
C ARG A 31 -3.36 4.51 11.53
N VAL A 32 -4.09 3.45 11.15
CA VAL A 32 -3.68 2.54 10.06
C VAL A 32 -3.62 3.29 8.74
N LEU A 33 -4.65 4.07 8.41
CA LEU A 33 -4.71 4.81 7.15
C LEU A 33 -3.67 5.93 7.07
N SER A 34 -3.45 6.67 8.16
CA SER A 34 -2.45 7.75 8.20
C SER A 34 -1.03 7.20 8.08
N THR A 35 -0.70 6.11 8.79
CA THR A 35 0.61 5.44 8.68
C THR A 35 0.85 4.91 7.27
N ASN A 36 -0.13 4.21 6.69
CA ASN A 36 -0.03 3.72 5.32
C ASN A 36 0.16 4.87 4.32
N ARG A 37 -0.59 5.96 4.47
CA ARG A 37 -0.48 7.13 3.58
C ARG A 37 0.87 7.83 3.70
N MET A 38 1.41 7.94 4.91
CA MET A 38 2.76 8.47 5.13
C MET A 38 3.79 7.61 4.37
N LEU A 39 3.74 6.29 4.54
CA LEU A 39 4.65 5.37 3.84
C LEU A 39 4.50 5.45 2.31
N ALA A 40 3.26 5.49 1.80
CA ALA A 40 2.99 5.61 0.38
C ALA A 40 3.55 6.91 -0.22
N LEU A 41 3.30 8.05 0.45
CA LEU A 41 3.79 9.35 0.02
C LEU A 41 5.32 9.46 0.13
N SER A 42 5.96 8.81 1.09
CA SER A 42 7.42 8.73 1.18
C SER A 42 8.03 7.83 0.10
N THR A 43 7.32 6.80 -0.34
CA THR A 43 7.80 5.88 -1.39
C THR A 43 7.81 6.54 -2.76
N MET A 44 6.88 7.46 -3.04
CA MET A 44 6.83 8.20 -4.32
C MET A 44 8.16 8.92 -4.69
N PRO A 45 8.71 9.82 -3.86
CA PRO A 45 9.96 10.51 -4.19
C PRO A 45 11.15 9.55 -4.25
N LEU A 46 11.20 8.56 -3.36
CA LEU A 46 12.25 7.53 -3.40
C LEU A 46 12.20 6.72 -4.70
N GLY A 47 11.00 6.33 -5.13
CA GLY A 47 10.78 5.63 -6.39
C GLY A 47 11.14 6.47 -7.60
N ALA A 48 10.81 7.76 -7.60
CA ALA A 48 11.17 8.68 -8.69
C ALA A 48 12.70 8.84 -8.80
N LEU A 49 13.40 9.02 -7.67
CA LEU A 49 14.86 9.12 -7.64
C LEU A 49 15.52 7.82 -8.09
N ALA A 50 15.06 6.68 -7.55
CA ALA A 50 15.60 5.37 -7.89
C ALA A 50 15.34 5.03 -9.36
N ALA A 51 14.15 5.29 -9.88
CA ALA A 51 13.78 5.01 -11.27
C ALA A 51 14.62 5.82 -12.25
N GLY A 52 14.81 7.13 -12.01
CA GLY A 52 15.66 7.96 -12.86
C GLY A 52 17.13 7.49 -12.84
N PHE A 53 17.66 7.24 -11.64
CA PHE A 53 19.03 6.75 -11.51
C PHE A 53 19.24 5.38 -12.18
N LEU A 54 18.36 4.41 -11.92
CA LEU A 54 18.43 3.10 -12.55
C LEU A 54 18.25 3.19 -14.07
N ALA A 55 17.31 4.01 -14.56
CA ALA A 55 17.05 4.16 -15.99
C ALA A 55 18.30 4.63 -16.70
N ASP A 56 18.82 5.80 -16.29
CA ASP A 56 19.86 6.50 -17.03
C ASP A 56 21.25 5.91 -16.80
N LYS A 57 21.54 5.39 -15.60
CA LYS A 57 22.89 4.94 -15.23
C LYS A 57 23.10 3.43 -15.31
N VAL A 58 22.03 2.64 -15.26
CA VAL A 58 22.12 1.17 -15.26
C VAL A 58 21.51 0.60 -16.53
N PHE A 59 20.24 0.90 -16.82
CA PHE A 59 19.52 0.23 -17.91
C PHE A 59 19.80 0.84 -19.30
N GLU A 60 20.00 2.15 -19.39
CA GLU A 60 20.39 2.84 -20.62
C GLU A 60 21.74 2.32 -21.19
N PRO A 61 22.85 2.24 -20.42
CA PRO A 61 24.11 1.70 -20.95
C PRO A 61 24.03 0.19 -21.24
N LEU A 62 23.23 -0.57 -20.50
CA LEU A 62 23.03 -2.00 -20.74
C LEU A 62 22.24 -2.30 -22.03
N MET A 63 21.45 -1.34 -22.51
CA MET A 63 20.65 -1.42 -23.75
C MET A 63 21.26 -0.63 -24.92
N ALA A 64 22.43 -0.02 -24.73
CA ALA A 64 23.21 0.58 -25.80
C ALA A 64 23.69 -0.49 -26.79
N ASN A 65 24.08 -0.10 -28.01
CA ASN A 65 24.36 -1.02 -29.13
C ASN A 65 25.42 -2.10 -28.84
N ASP A 66 26.30 -1.91 -27.86
CA ASP A 66 27.33 -2.87 -27.43
C ASP A 66 27.04 -3.49 -26.04
N GLY A 67 25.81 -3.33 -25.52
CA GLY A 67 25.42 -3.78 -24.19
C GLY A 67 25.07 -5.26 -24.11
N LEU A 68 25.29 -5.88 -22.93
CA LEU A 68 25.02 -7.31 -22.67
C LEU A 68 23.58 -7.75 -22.95
N PHE A 69 22.61 -6.83 -22.89
CA PHE A 69 21.20 -7.12 -23.13
C PHE A 69 20.71 -6.68 -24.52
N ALA A 70 21.57 -6.07 -25.33
CA ALA A 70 21.22 -5.63 -26.69
C ALA A 70 20.86 -6.81 -27.60
N ASP A 71 21.59 -7.92 -27.51
CA ASP A 71 21.37 -9.09 -28.37
C ASP A 71 20.21 -9.98 -27.92
N SER A 72 19.87 -9.99 -26.63
CA SER A 72 18.81 -10.85 -26.08
C SER A 72 17.49 -10.11 -25.92
N VAL A 73 17.48 -9.09 -25.06
CA VAL A 73 16.29 -8.30 -24.73
C VAL A 73 16.06 -7.18 -25.76
N GLY A 74 17.14 -6.64 -26.35
CA GLY A 74 17.07 -5.68 -27.44
C GLY A 74 16.48 -6.26 -28.73
N MET A 75 16.43 -7.59 -28.91
CA MET A 75 15.68 -8.20 -30.03
C MET A 75 14.15 -8.08 -29.85
N LEU A 76 13.66 -8.08 -28.61
CA LEU A 76 12.23 -8.01 -28.29
C LEU A 76 11.74 -6.55 -28.16
N ILE A 77 12.57 -5.66 -27.59
CA ILE A 77 12.19 -4.28 -27.25
C ILE A 77 12.87 -3.25 -28.16
N GLY A 78 13.93 -3.63 -28.89
CA GLY A 78 14.84 -2.74 -29.62
C GLY A 78 15.99 -2.23 -28.74
N SER A 79 17.17 -2.00 -29.36
CA SER A 79 18.31 -1.28 -28.76
C SER A 79 18.29 0.20 -29.16
N GLY A 80 18.78 1.09 -28.29
CA GLY A 80 18.88 2.53 -28.58
C GLY A 80 18.42 3.47 -27.43
N PRO A 81 18.49 4.79 -27.66
CA PRO A 81 18.19 5.80 -26.64
C PRO A 81 16.75 5.71 -26.12
N GLY A 82 16.57 5.82 -24.80
CA GLY A 82 15.29 5.73 -24.10
C GLY A 82 14.77 4.30 -23.88
N ARG A 83 15.51 3.27 -24.31
CA ARG A 83 15.11 1.85 -24.12
C ARG A 83 15.38 1.34 -22.70
N GLY A 84 16.20 2.04 -21.91
CA GLY A 84 16.39 1.74 -20.49
C GLY A 84 15.08 1.84 -19.69
N ILE A 85 14.25 2.86 -19.98
CA ILE A 85 12.94 3.05 -19.33
C ILE A 85 11.94 1.95 -19.72
N ALA A 86 11.97 1.50 -20.98
CA ALA A 86 11.10 0.42 -21.44
C ALA A 86 11.41 -0.90 -20.72
N LEU A 87 12.69 -1.24 -20.57
CA LEU A 87 13.13 -2.42 -19.82
C LEU A 87 12.73 -2.33 -18.34
N LEU A 88 12.92 -1.16 -17.72
CA LEU A 88 12.48 -0.91 -16.35
C LEU A 88 10.98 -1.13 -16.14
N MET A 89 10.15 -0.62 -17.05
CA MET A 89 8.70 -0.80 -16.98
C MET A 89 8.31 -2.27 -17.04
N ILE A 90 8.99 -3.07 -17.88
CA ILE A 90 8.76 -4.51 -17.97
C ILE A 90 9.18 -5.20 -16.68
N ILE A 91 10.37 -4.92 -16.16
CA ILE A 91 10.87 -5.52 -14.90
C ILE A 91 9.93 -5.21 -13.74
N VAL A 92 9.54 -3.95 -13.56
CA VAL A 92 8.61 -3.53 -12.49
C VAL A 92 7.24 -4.17 -12.69
N GLY A 93 6.73 -4.21 -13.92
CA GLY A 93 5.46 -4.87 -14.24
C GLY A 93 5.47 -6.36 -13.88
N THR A 94 6.50 -7.09 -14.31
CA THR A 94 6.71 -8.50 -13.98
C THR A 94 6.84 -8.71 -12.49
N PHE A 95 7.60 -7.86 -11.79
CA PHE A 95 7.73 -7.92 -10.33
C PHE A 95 6.38 -7.76 -9.63
N ARG A 96 5.52 -6.84 -10.07
CA ARG A 96 4.16 -6.70 -9.53
C ARG A 96 3.30 -7.95 -9.74
N VAL A 97 3.40 -8.60 -10.91
CA VAL A 97 2.69 -9.86 -11.18
C VAL A 97 3.19 -10.97 -10.25
N ILE A 98 4.50 -11.08 -10.06
CA ILE A 98 5.09 -12.06 -9.13
C ILE A 98 4.57 -11.83 -7.71
N LEU A 99 4.58 -10.58 -7.22
CA LEU A 99 4.04 -10.24 -5.91
C LEU A 99 2.57 -10.61 -5.76
N ALA A 100 1.74 -10.38 -6.80
CA ALA A 100 0.35 -10.77 -6.78
C ALA A 100 0.16 -12.30 -6.70
N VAL A 101 0.95 -13.06 -7.47
CA VAL A 101 0.91 -14.53 -7.45
C VAL A 101 1.36 -15.09 -6.10
N VAL A 102 2.43 -14.52 -5.53
CA VAL A 102 2.93 -14.91 -4.19
C VAL A 102 1.90 -14.57 -3.13
N GLY A 103 1.31 -13.38 -3.17
CA GLY A 103 0.25 -12.96 -2.24
C GLY A 103 -0.98 -13.87 -2.31
N TYR A 104 -1.41 -14.24 -3.52
CA TYR A 104 -2.51 -15.18 -3.73
C TYR A 104 -2.20 -16.59 -3.22
N SER A 105 -0.94 -17.02 -3.34
CA SER A 105 -0.47 -18.33 -2.85
C SER A 105 -0.28 -18.37 -1.34
N TYR A 106 -0.20 -17.21 -0.68
CA TYR A 106 -0.02 -17.11 0.76
C TYR A 106 -1.36 -17.26 1.48
N ALA A 107 -1.60 -18.46 2.04
CA ALA A 107 -2.87 -18.85 2.66
C ALA A 107 -3.41 -17.85 3.71
N PRO A 108 -2.58 -17.26 4.59
CA PRO A 108 -3.10 -16.26 5.55
C PRO A 108 -3.60 -14.97 4.89
N LEU A 109 -3.04 -14.55 3.75
CA LEU A 109 -3.58 -13.40 3.00
C LEU A 109 -4.87 -13.80 2.28
N ARG A 110 -4.90 -15.01 1.71
CA ARG A 110 -6.04 -15.51 0.94
C ARG A 110 -7.29 -15.70 1.80
N ASN A 111 -7.13 -16.23 3.01
CA ASN A 111 -8.24 -16.52 3.92
C ASN A 111 -8.50 -15.40 4.93
N MET A 112 -7.77 -14.28 4.84
CA MET A 112 -7.85 -13.20 5.84
C MET A 112 -9.26 -12.63 6.01
N GLU A 113 -10.06 -12.64 4.94
CA GLU A 113 -11.45 -12.19 4.98
C GLU A 113 -12.36 -13.15 5.74
N ASP A 114 -12.07 -14.44 5.73
CA ASP A 114 -12.84 -15.46 6.46
C ASP A 114 -12.35 -15.59 7.92
N ASP A 115 -11.04 -15.43 8.14
CA ASP A 115 -10.40 -15.66 9.43
C ASP A 115 -10.54 -14.46 10.40
N LEU A 116 -10.63 -13.22 9.90
CA LEU A 116 -10.78 -12.04 10.75
C LEU A 116 -12.25 -11.68 10.97
N PRO A 117 -12.67 -11.37 12.22
CA PRO A 117 -14.01 -10.85 12.47
C PRO A 117 -14.18 -9.48 11.83
N ASP A 118 -15.39 -9.18 11.35
CA ASP A 118 -15.72 -7.84 10.88
C ASP A 118 -15.79 -6.87 12.06
N ALA A 119 -15.29 -5.65 11.84
CA ALA A 119 -15.41 -4.50 12.72
C ALA A 119 -16.84 -3.98 12.68
N VAL A 120 -17.75 -4.72 13.32
CA VAL A 120 -19.13 -4.29 13.51
C VAL A 120 -19.13 -3.12 14.52
N PRO A 121 -19.80 -2.00 14.22
CA PRO A 121 -19.96 -0.94 15.21
C PRO A 121 -20.72 -1.50 16.42
N ASP A 122 -20.14 -1.39 17.62
CA ASP A 122 -20.92 -1.63 18.84
C ASP A 122 -22.16 -0.72 18.81
N ALA A 123 -23.34 -1.28 19.04
CA ALA A 123 -24.61 -0.54 19.06
C ALA A 123 -24.65 0.57 20.12
N VAL A 124 -23.64 0.63 20.99
CA VAL A 124 -23.45 1.69 21.97
C VAL A 124 -22.24 2.52 21.57
N ILE A 125 -22.45 3.42 20.60
CA ILE A 125 -21.66 4.66 20.59
C ILE A 125 -22.07 5.38 21.87
N VAL A 126 -21.22 5.38 22.89
CA VAL A 126 -21.41 6.30 24.03
C VAL A 126 -21.21 7.70 23.46
N ALA A 127 -22.29 8.26 22.93
CA ALA A 127 -22.33 9.56 22.30
C ALA A 127 -22.00 10.67 23.31
N ASP A 128 -22.26 10.39 24.58
CA ASP A 128 -21.98 11.30 25.69
C ASP A 128 -20.71 10.86 26.44
N LYS A 129 -19.56 11.15 25.83
CA LYS A 129 -18.26 11.00 26.50
C LYS A 129 -18.17 11.89 27.75
N ASP A 130 -18.95 12.97 27.79
CA ASP A 130 -19.00 13.89 28.92
C ASP A 130 -19.67 13.23 30.14
N ALA A 131 -20.68 12.37 29.93
CA ALA A 131 -21.29 11.58 30.99
C ALA A 131 -20.34 10.53 31.60
N LEU A 132 -19.49 9.91 30.79
CA LEU A 132 -18.43 9.01 31.31
C LEU A 132 -17.37 9.77 32.09
N GLN A 133 -17.01 10.96 31.62
CA GLN A 133 -16.03 11.81 32.30
C GLN A 133 -16.57 12.38 33.60
N ALA A 134 -17.84 12.78 33.65
CA ALA A 134 -18.51 13.22 34.87
C ALA A 134 -18.61 12.10 35.92
N GLN A 135 -18.82 10.84 35.50
CA GLN A 135 -18.80 9.69 36.40
C GLN A 135 -17.39 9.41 36.95
N ALA A 136 -16.35 9.53 36.10
CA ALA A 136 -14.97 9.38 36.54
C ALA A 136 -14.58 10.49 37.53
N ASP A 137 -14.95 11.74 37.26
CA ASP A 137 -14.72 12.87 38.15
C ASP A 137 -15.44 12.68 39.50
N GLN A 138 -16.69 12.19 39.49
CA GLN A 138 -17.41 11.85 40.72
C GLN A 138 -16.70 10.76 41.53
N GLN A 139 -16.17 9.72 40.88
CA GLN A 139 -15.44 8.65 41.55
C GLN A 139 -14.18 9.17 42.25
N VAL A 140 -13.40 10.03 41.59
CA VAL A 140 -12.21 10.67 42.17
C VAL A 140 -12.57 11.54 43.37
N LEU A 141 -13.66 12.32 43.29
CA LEU A 141 -14.12 13.16 44.39
C LEU A 141 -14.60 12.32 45.58
N THR A 142 -15.32 11.23 45.36
CA THR A 142 -15.72 10.32 46.45
C THR A 142 -14.53 9.58 47.09
N GLN A 143 -13.50 9.22 46.32
CA GLN A 143 -12.28 8.63 46.90
C GLN A 143 -11.47 9.63 47.72
N THR A 144 -11.45 10.90 47.31
CA THR A 144 -10.74 11.97 48.03
C THR A 144 -11.48 12.37 49.31
N ALA A 145 -12.81 12.22 49.38
CA ALA A 145 -13.61 12.54 50.55
C ALA A 145 -13.63 11.45 51.63
N VAL A 146 -13.17 10.24 51.32
CA VAL A 146 -13.12 9.07 52.24
C VAL A 146 -11.73 8.92 52.89
N ASN A 147 -10.74 9.69 52.44
CA ASN A 147 -9.39 9.79 53.01
C ASN A 147 -9.24 11.05 53.86
#